data_AF-A0A528VAN8-F1
#
_entry.id   AF-A0A528VAN8-F1
#
_cell.length_a   1.000
_cell.length_b   1.000
_cell.length_c   1.000
_cell.angle_alpha   90.00
_cell.angle_beta   90.00
_cell.angle_gamma   90.00
#
_symmetry.space_group_name_H-M   'P 1'
#
loop_
_entity.id
_entity.type
_entity.pdbx_description
1 polymer ?
#
loop_
_entity_poly.entity_id
_entity_poly.type
_entity_poly.pdbx_seq_one_letter_code
_entity_poly.pdbx_strand_id
1 'polypeptide(L)'
;IPYEKIDEQFLRQIVPDPTGQAPGTIVVDTAGHHLYFVRPGGQAIRYGVGLGRAGFEWSGDAVVQWKQKWPKWTPPAEMIARQPEYAKYSAENGGMPGGLTNPLGARALYLFEGNEDTLYRLHGSPEWFSIGKSVSSGCVRLINQDIIDLYDR
;
A
#
# COMPACT_ATOMS: atom_id res chain seq x y z
N ILE A 1 -13.14 8.16 -7.03
CA ILE A 1 -12.09 8.94 -6.32
C ILE A 1 -11.93 10.26 -7.07
N PRO A 2 -11.99 11.43 -6.40
CA PRO A 2 -11.81 12.74 -7.02
C PRO A 2 -10.31 13.00 -7.28
N TYR A 3 -9.75 12.40 -8.33
CA TYR A 3 -8.31 12.43 -8.61
C TYR A 3 -7.77 13.86 -8.82
N GLU A 4 -8.60 14.79 -9.28
CA GLU A 4 -8.27 16.21 -9.46
C GLU A 4 -7.91 16.92 -8.15
N LYS A 5 -8.26 16.33 -7.00
CA LYS A 5 -7.90 16.84 -5.66
C LYS A 5 -6.59 16.24 -5.13
N ILE A 6 -5.99 15.32 -5.86
CA ILE A 6 -4.67 14.77 -5.58
C ILE A 6 -3.67 15.61 -6.37
N ASP A 7 -2.59 16.02 -5.72
CA ASP A 7 -1.51 16.74 -6.41
C ASP A 7 -1.00 15.90 -7.60
N GLU A 8 -0.83 16.55 -8.76
CA GLU A 8 -0.46 15.90 -10.01
C GLU A 8 0.83 15.08 -9.90
N GLN A 9 1.75 15.46 -9.01
CA GLN A 9 2.99 14.72 -8.78
C GLN A 9 2.77 13.30 -8.21
N PHE A 10 1.59 13.05 -7.62
CA PHE A 10 1.22 11.76 -7.04
C PHE A 10 0.26 10.95 -7.93
N LEU A 11 -0.13 11.48 -9.08
CA LEU A 11 -0.90 10.72 -10.06
C LEU A 11 0.00 9.72 -10.77
N ARG A 12 -0.57 8.57 -11.15
CA ARG A 12 0.16 7.50 -11.84
C ARG A 12 0.73 7.98 -13.18
N GLN A 13 2.03 7.79 -13.37
CA GLN A 13 2.76 8.25 -14.55
C GLN A 13 3.80 7.22 -15.00
N ILE A 14 4.10 7.19 -16.30
CA ILE A 14 5.30 6.50 -16.81
C ILE A 14 6.44 7.51 -16.82
N VAL A 15 7.56 7.15 -16.21
CA VAL A 15 8.74 7.99 -16.06
C VAL A 15 10.01 7.23 -16.48
N PRO A 16 11.12 7.90 -16.81
CA PRO A 16 12.43 7.25 -16.83
C PRO A 16 12.69 6.57 -15.48
N ASP A 17 13.23 5.35 -15.48
CA ASP A 17 13.49 4.61 -14.25
C ASP A 17 14.57 5.31 -13.39
N PRO A 18 14.22 5.81 -12.19
CA PRO A 18 15.19 6.43 -11.30
C PRO A 18 15.87 5.41 -10.36
N THR A 19 15.46 4.15 -10.38
CA THR A 19 15.80 3.16 -9.33
C THR A 19 17.04 2.33 -9.66
N GLY A 20 17.33 2.14 -10.95
CA GLY A 20 18.41 1.27 -11.42
C GLY A 20 18.19 -0.22 -11.13
N GLN A 21 16.99 -0.62 -10.70
CA GLN A 21 16.67 -2.01 -10.38
C GLN A 21 16.27 -2.81 -11.63
N ALA A 22 16.17 -4.13 -11.50
CA ALA A 22 15.74 -4.98 -12.59
C ALA A 22 14.24 -4.78 -12.93
N PRO A 23 13.81 -4.95 -14.20
CA PRO A 23 12.40 -4.98 -14.55
C PRO A 23 11.59 -6.00 -13.74
N GLY A 24 10.40 -5.60 -13.29
CA GLY A 24 9.54 -6.40 -12.40
C GLY A 24 9.72 -6.07 -10.91
N THR A 25 10.76 -5.32 -10.54
CA THR A 25 10.97 -4.88 -9.16
C THR A 25 10.00 -3.77 -8.77
N ILE A 26 9.53 -3.81 -7.52
CA ILE A 26 8.80 -2.72 -6.88
C ILE A 26 9.75 -1.99 -5.93
N VAL A 27 9.86 -0.67 -6.07
CA VAL A 27 10.69 0.18 -5.22
C VAL A 27 9.80 1.22 -4.56
N VAL A 28 9.86 1.33 -3.24
CA VAL A 28 9.12 2.36 -2.49
C VAL A 28 10.10 3.45 -2.07
N ASP A 29 9.93 4.65 -2.62
CA ASP A 29 10.62 5.85 -2.19
C ASP A 29 9.82 6.50 -1.06
N THR A 30 10.31 6.31 0.16
CA THR A 30 9.64 6.82 1.37
C THR A 30 9.77 8.33 1.53
N ALA A 31 10.82 8.93 0.97
CA ALA A 31 11.05 10.37 1.06
C ALA A 31 10.18 11.15 0.06
N GLY A 32 10.03 10.61 -1.15
CA GLY A 32 9.22 11.22 -2.21
C GLY A 32 7.73 10.85 -2.17
N HIS A 33 7.32 9.91 -1.31
CA HIS A 33 5.96 9.32 -1.31
C HIS A 33 5.59 8.71 -2.66
N HIS A 34 6.55 8.02 -3.28
CA HIS A 34 6.35 7.34 -4.56
C HIS A 34 6.61 5.84 -4.43
N LEU A 35 5.91 5.08 -5.26
CA LEU A 35 6.21 3.67 -5.54
C LEU A 35 6.50 3.55 -7.03
N TYR A 36 7.53 2.80 -7.37
CA TYR A 36 7.96 2.55 -8.74
C TYR A 36 7.81 1.06 -9.05
N PHE A 37 7.13 0.72 -10.14
CA PHE A 37 7.21 -0.60 -10.76
C PHE A 37 8.13 -0.52 -11.97
N VAL A 38 9.29 -1.16 -11.89
CA VAL A 38 10.34 -1.06 -12.91
C VAL A 38 9.95 -1.84 -14.16
N ARG A 39 10.14 -1.23 -15.33
CA ARG A 39 9.79 -1.78 -16.63
C ARG A 39 11.04 -1.94 -17.51
N PRO A 40 10.99 -2.84 -18.51
CA PRO A 40 12.01 -2.88 -19.55
C PRO A 40 12.14 -1.54 -20.28
N GLY A 41 13.30 -1.29 -20.87
CA GLY A 41 13.55 -0.09 -21.68
C GLY A 41 13.87 1.17 -20.86
N GLY A 42 14.34 1.02 -19.61
CA GLY A 42 14.75 2.14 -18.76
C GLY A 42 13.59 3.01 -18.29
N GLN A 43 12.40 2.41 -18.13
CA GLN A 43 11.19 3.10 -17.68
C GLN A 43 10.68 2.51 -16.38
N ALA A 44 9.91 3.27 -15.63
CA ALA A 44 9.14 2.80 -14.49
C ALA A 44 7.72 3.38 -14.54
N ILE A 45 6.78 2.68 -13.90
CA ILE A 45 5.49 3.29 -13.55
C ILE A 45 5.62 3.82 -12.14
N ARG A 46 5.45 5.13 -12.00
CA ARG A 46 5.42 5.82 -10.72
C ARG A 46 3.98 5.95 -10.25
N TYR A 47 3.73 5.59 -9.00
CA TYR A 47 2.46 5.77 -8.29
C TYR A 47 2.71 6.68 -7.08
N GLY A 48 1.78 7.57 -6.76
CA GLY A 48 1.78 8.25 -5.47
C GLY A 48 1.30 7.32 -4.36
N VAL A 49 1.93 7.39 -3.20
CA VAL A 49 1.58 6.55 -2.05
C VAL A 49 1.35 7.35 -0.77
N GLY A 50 0.54 6.82 0.12
CA GLY A 50 0.50 7.21 1.53
C GLY A 50 1.33 6.23 2.35
N LEU A 51 2.09 6.74 3.33
CA LEU A 51 3.05 5.95 4.09
C LEU A 51 2.70 5.90 5.58
N GLY A 52 3.36 4.99 6.28
CA GLY A 52 3.37 4.93 7.74
C GLY A 52 3.88 6.24 8.35
N ARG A 53 3.45 6.55 9.57
CA ARG A 53 4.11 7.57 10.37
C ARG A 53 5.54 7.12 10.68
N ALA A 54 6.45 8.10 10.82
CA ALA A 54 7.82 7.85 11.24
C ALA A 54 7.87 6.93 12.48
N GLY A 55 8.73 5.91 12.45
CA GLY A 55 8.82 4.86 13.46
C GLY A 55 8.00 3.59 13.16
N PHE A 56 7.21 3.57 12.09
CA PHE A 56 6.57 2.36 11.53
C PHE A 56 7.12 2.02 10.13
N GLU A 57 8.28 2.57 9.78
CA GLU A 57 8.90 2.38 8.48
C GLU A 57 9.80 1.14 8.56
N TRP A 58 9.52 0.15 7.73
CA TRP A 58 10.43 -0.96 7.47
C TRP A 58 11.20 -0.66 6.19
N SER A 59 12.49 -0.96 6.21
CA SER A 59 13.38 -0.91 5.05
C SER A 59 14.04 -2.27 4.88
N GLY A 60 14.23 -2.66 3.61
CA GLY A 60 14.81 -3.93 3.26
C GLY A 60 14.24 -4.47 1.96
N ASP A 61 14.69 -5.67 1.61
CA ASP A 61 14.17 -6.42 0.46
C ASP A 61 13.12 -7.41 0.93
N ALA A 62 11.99 -7.46 0.23
CA ALA A 62 10.92 -8.42 0.49
C ALA A 62 10.32 -8.92 -0.81
N VAL A 63 9.67 -10.07 -0.73
CA VAL A 63 9.02 -10.73 -1.86
C VAL A 63 7.51 -10.66 -1.69
N VAL A 64 6.81 -10.27 -2.75
CA VAL A 64 5.35 -10.41 -2.81
C VAL A 64 5.02 -11.89 -2.99
N GLN A 65 4.70 -12.60 -1.91
CA GLN A 65 4.33 -14.02 -1.98
C GLN A 65 2.82 -14.25 -2.05
N TRP A 66 2.03 -13.28 -1.60
CA TRP A 66 0.57 -13.41 -1.60
C TRP A 66 -0.12 -12.15 -2.06
N LYS A 67 -1.21 -12.35 -2.80
CA LYS A 67 -2.02 -11.30 -3.43
C LYS A 67 -3.49 -11.63 -3.14
N GLN A 68 -4.26 -10.65 -2.65
CA GLN A 68 -5.71 -10.79 -2.44
C GLN A 68 -6.53 -9.70 -3.13
N LYS A 69 -7.67 -10.10 -3.68
CA LYS A 69 -8.76 -9.20 -4.09
C LYS A 69 -9.73 -9.01 -2.93
N TRP A 70 -10.15 -7.76 -2.68
CA TRP A 70 -11.05 -7.40 -1.57
C TRP A 70 -10.62 -8.03 -0.24
N PRO A 71 -9.38 -7.73 0.22
CA PRO A 71 -8.82 -8.36 1.40
C PRO A 71 -9.66 -8.08 2.65
N LYS A 72 -9.65 -9.05 3.56
CA LYS A 72 -10.18 -8.86 4.90
C LYS A 72 -9.24 -7.97 5.70
N TRP A 73 -9.79 -7.02 6.46
CA TRP A 73 -9.00 -6.17 7.35
C TRP A 73 -9.20 -6.57 8.81
N THR A 74 -8.08 -6.74 9.52
CA THR A 74 -8.05 -6.99 10.95
C THR A 74 -7.19 -5.90 11.60
N PRO A 75 -7.78 -5.00 12.41
CA PRO A 75 -7.03 -3.98 13.12
C PRO A 75 -6.11 -4.62 14.16
N PRO A 76 -4.85 -4.14 14.32
CA PRO A 76 -3.97 -4.55 15.40
C PRO A 76 -4.56 -4.26 16.78
N ALA A 77 -4.15 -5.02 17.80
CA ALA A 77 -4.63 -4.86 19.17
C ALA A 77 -4.37 -3.44 19.72
N GLU A 78 -3.22 -2.85 19.39
CA GLU A 78 -2.85 -1.48 19.79
C GLU A 78 -3.72 -0.42 19.10
N MET A 79 -4.24 -0.72 17.91
CA MET A 79 -5.22 0.14 17.25
C MET A 79 -6.57 0.06 17.98
N ILE A 80 -7.03 -1.14 18.32
CA ILE A 80 -8.29 -1.33 19.08
C ILE A 80 -8.19 -0.68 20.47
N ALA A 81 -7.05 -0.79 21.15
CA ALA A 81 -6.86 -0.13 22.45
C ALA A 81 -7.01 1.40 22.39
N ARG A 82 -6.62 2.01 21.25
CA ARG A 82 -6.77 3.46 21.01
C ARG A 82 -8.14 3.84 20.44
N GLN A 83 -8.77 2.95 19.69
CA GLN A 83 -10.05 3.12 19.01
C GLN A 83 -10.95 1.89 19.29
N PRO A 84 -11.57 1.81 20.49
CA PRO A 84 -12.34 0.65 20.94
C PRO A 84 -13.51 0.30 20.02
N GLU A 85 -14.02 1.24 19.24
CA GLU A 85 -15.07 1.03 18.24
C GLU A 85 -14.70 0.01 17.15
N TYR A 86 -13.40 -0.24 16.95
CA TYR A 86 -12.91 -1.26 16.02
C TYR A 86 -12.86 -2.67 16.62
N ALA A 87 -13.14 -2.85 17.91
CA ALA A 87 -13.16 -4.18 18.55
C ALA A 87 -14.10 -5.16 17.82
N LYS A 88 -15.22 -4.67 17.26
CA LYS A 88 -16.15 -5.48 16.44
C LYS A 88 -15.52 -6.09 15.18
N TYR A 89 -14.36 -5.60 14.76
CA TYR A 89 -13.59 -6.11 13.63
C TYR A 89 -12.29 -6.80 14.07
N SER A 90 -12.12 -7.09 15.36
CA SER A 90 -10.96 -7.83 15.87
C SER A 90 -10.80 -9.19 15.18
N ALA A 91 -9.63 -9.80 15.34
CA ALA A 91 -9.38 -11.16 14.85
C ALA A 91 -10.40 -12.16 15.42
N GLU A 92 -10.72 -12.04 16.71
CA GLU A 92 -11.70 -12.86 17.43
C GLU A 92 -13.13 -12.67 16.88
N ASN A 93 -13.46 -11.46 16.43
CA ASN A 93 -14.75 -11.14 15.82
C ASN A 93 -14.76 -11.35 14.29
N GLY A 94 -13.72 -12.00 13.75
CA GLY A 94 -13.68 -12.46 12.37
C GLY A 94 -13.19 -11.46 11.33
N GLY A 95 -12.83 -10.23 11.72
CA GLY A 95 -12.32 -9.19 10.82
C GLY A 95 -13.40 -8.40 10.06
N MET A 96 -13.03 -7.23 9.54
CA MET A 96 -13.87 -6.48 8.60
C MET A 96 -13.81 -7.13 7.21
N PRO A 97 -14.94 -7.54 6.62
CA PRO A 97 -14.95 -8.11 5.28
C PRO A 97 -14.47 -7.08 4.23
N GLY A 98 -14.00 -7.57 3.08
CA GLY A 98 -13.66 -6.72 1.95
C GLY A 98 -14.86 -5.90 1.47
N GLY A 99 -14.62 -4.65 1.07
CA GLY A 99 -15.68 -3.76 0.59
C GLY A 99 -15.20 -2.33 0.40
N LEU A 100 -16.10 -1.46 -0.07
CA LEU A 100 -15.78 -0.07 -0.42
C LEU A 100 -15.26 0.76 0.76
N THR A 101 -15.68 0.43 1.98
CA THR A 101 -15.27 1.11 3.22
C THR A 101 -14.11 0.41 3.93
N ASN A 102 -13.61 -0.70 3.39
CA ASN A 102 -12.51 -1.44 4.01
C ASN A 102 -11.20 -0.64 3.89
N PRO A 103 -10.44 -0.43 4.98
CA PRO A 103 -9.19 0.34 4.97
C PRO A 103 -8.09 -0.21 4.06
N LEU A 104 -8.13 -1.52 3.73
CA LEU A 104 -7.21 -2.17 2.80
C LEU A 104 -7.63 -2.03 1.33
N GLY A 105 -8.81 -1.43 1.07
CA GLY A 105 -9.28 -1.14 -0.27
C GLY A 105 -9.52 -2.37 -1.14
N ALA A 106 -9.31 -2.20 -2.45
CA ALA A 106 -9.69 -3.20 -3.45
C ALA A 106 -8.71 -4.38 -3.56
N ARG A 107 -7.44 -4.18 -3.24
CA ARG A 107 -6.35 -5.16 -3.42
C ARG A 107 -5.31 -5.01 -2.32
N ALA A 108 -4.65 -6.11 -1.97
CA ALA A 108 -3.46 -6.10 -1.13
C ALA A 108 -2.41 -7.10 -1.65
N LEU A 109 -1.15 -6.68 -1.59
CA LEU A 109 0.05 -7.47 -1.84
C LEU A 109 0.76 -7.61 -0.48
N TYR A 110 1.06 -8.84 -0.10
CA TYR A 110 1.63 -9.19 1.20
C TYR A 110 3.12 -9.46 1.03
N LEU A 111 3.93 -8.77 1.83
CA LEU A 111 5.39 -8.78 1.74
C LEU A 111 5.97 -9.79 2.72
N PHE A 112 6.85 -10.64 2.22
CA PHE A 112 7.49 -11.71 2.99
C PHE A 112 9.01 -11.57 2.93
N GLU A 113 9.67 -11.89 4.03
CA GLU A 113 11.12 -12.11 4.09
C GLU A 113 11.36 -13.61 4.30
N GLY A 114 11.92 -14.28 3.30
CA GLY A 114 11.99 -15.75 3.29
C GLY A 114 10.58 -16.37 3.33
N ASN A 115 10.23 -17.05 4.41
CA ASN A 115 8.91 -17.65 4.63
C ASN A 115 8.08 -16.93 5.71
N GLU A 116 8.55 -15.78 6.20
CA GLU A 116 7.91 -15.03 7.28
C GLU A 116 7.14 -13.83 6.73
N ASP A 117 5.88 -13.67 7.14
CA ASP A 117 5.07 -12.49 6.80
C ASP A 117 5.61 -11.29 7.58
N THR A 118 6.07 -10.27 6.86
CA THR A 118 6.58 -9.03 7.47
C THR A 118 5.48 -8.20 8.11
N LEU A 119 4.21 -8.54 7.87
CA LEU A 119 3.01 -7.76 8.18
C LEU A 119 2.90 -6.44 7.41
N TYR A 120 3.89 -6.10 6.57
CA TYR A 120 3.83 -4.98 5.64
C TYR A 120 3.11 -5.38 4.37
N ARG A 121 2.37 -4.40 3.83
CA ARG A 121 1.51 -4.59 2.67
C ARG A 121 1.58 -3.37 1.77
N LEU A 122 1.47 -3.64 0.47
CA LEU A 122 1.06 -2.64 -0.51
C LEU A 122 -0.44 -2.84 -0.71
N HIS A 123 -1.26 -1.85 -0.44
CA HIS A 123 -2.71 -2.04 -0.49
C HIS A 123 -3.45 -0.79 -0.97
N GLY A 124 -4.71 -0.99 -1.37
CA GLY A 124 -5.59 0.12 -1.75
C GLY A 124 -6.10 0.88 -0.54
N SER A 125 -6.66 2.07 -0.77
CA SER A 125 -7.37 2.79 0.27
C SER A 125 -8.53 3.59 -0.33
N PRO A 126 -9.68 3.66 0.36
CA PRO A 126 -10.71 4.64 0.03
C PRO A 126 -10.30 6.08 0.40
N GLU A 127 -9.32 6.23 1.30
CA GLU A 127 -8.83 7.52 1.80
C GLU A 127 -7.85 8.17 0.82
N TRP A 128 -8.31 8.52 -0.38
CA TRP A 128 -7.48 9.13 -1.43
C TRP A 128 -6.70 10.39 -0.97
N PHE A 129 -7.21 11.11 0.02
CA PHE A 129 -6.57 12.30 0.59
C PHE A 129 -5.34 11.98 1.48
N SER A 130 -5.02 10.70 1.70
CA SER A 130 -3.82 10.25 2.41
C SER A 130 -2.59 10.11 1.52
N ILE A 131 -2.76 10.16 0.19
CA ILE A 131 -1.64 10.05 -0.76
C ILE A 131 -0.74 11.28 -0.63
N GLY A 132 0.58 11.08 -0.65
CA GLY A 132 1.58 12.12 -0.40
C GLY A 132 1.74 12.49 1.07
N LYS A 133 1.24 11.66 1.99
CA LYS A 133 1.30 11.92 3.44
C LYS A 133 1.75 10.69 4.22
N SER A 134 2.40 10.94 5.36
CA SER A 134 2.82 9.90 6.33
C SER A 134 1.81 9.81 7.48
N VAL A 135 0.71 9.07 7.27
CA VAL A 135 -0.43 9.01 8.20
C VAL A 135 -0.83 7.59 8.62
N SER A 136 -0.28 6.55 7.99
CA SER A 136 -0.65 5.16 8.24
C SER A 136 0.08 4.57 9.45
N SER A 137 -0.27 3.33 9.83
CA SER A 137 0.41 2.56 10.88
C SER A 137 1.51 1.64 10.34
N GLY A 138 2.02 1.88 9.13
CA GLY A 138 3.22 1.22 8.58
C GLY A 138 3.09 0.74 7.14
N CYS A 139 1.89 0.38 6.68
CA CYS A 139 1.70 -0.10 5.30
C CYS A 139 1.72 1.03 4.25
N VAL A 140 1.99 0.64 3.00
CA VAL A 140 1.99 1.52 1.82
C VAL A 140 0.60 1.54 1.21
N ARG A 141 -0.02 2.72 1.18
CA ARG A 141 -1.38 2.94 0.68
C ARG A 141 -1.35 3.53 -0.72
N LEU A 142 -2.07 2.92 -1.65
CA LEU A 142 -2.33 3.46 -2.97
C LEU A 142 -3.82 3.80 -3.10
N ILE A 143 -4.20 4.66 -4.05
CA ILE A 143 -5.61 4.73 -4.45
C ILE A 143 -6.05 3.41 -5.07
N ASN A 144 -7.35 3.11 -4.98
CA ASN A 144 -7.89 1.83 -5.44
C ASN A 144 -7.56 1.53 -6.91
N GLN A 145 -7.61 2.51 -7.81
CA GLN A 145 -7.28 2.28 -9.22
C GLN A 145 -5.81 1.89 -9.44
N ASP A 146 -4.91 2.42 -8.62
CA ASP A 146 -3.48 2.20 -8.75
C ASP A 146 -3.04 0.87 -8.14
N ILE A 147 -3.61 0.46 -7.01
CA ILE A 147 -3.33 -0.90 -6.51
C ILE A 147 -3.95 -1.97 -7.41
N ILE A 148 -5.07 -1.69 -8.09
CA ILE A 148 -5.64 -2.62 -9.06
C ILE A 148 -4.68 -2.80 -10.23
N ASP A 149 -4.14 -1.70 -10.76
CA ASP A 149 -3.14 -1.74 -11.83
C ASP A 149 -1.87 -2.48 -11.39
N LEU A 150 -1.30 -2.16 -10.23
CA LEU A 150 -0.11 -2.83 -9.70
C LEU A 150 -0.34 -4.32 -9.42
N TYR A 151 -1.53 -4.70 -8.95
CA TYR A 151 -1.86 -6.09 -8.61
C TYR A 151 -1.78 -7.02 -9.83
N ASP A 152 -2.24 -6.55 -10.99
CA ASP A 152 -2.33 -7.31 -12.23
C ASP A 152 -0.99 -7.36 -13.00
N ARG A 153 0.09 -6.84 -12.41
CA ARG A 153 1.47 -6.88 -12.94
C ARG A 153 2.30 -8.02 -12.34
#